data_AF-A0A843YDU0-F1
#
_entry.id   AF-A0A843YDU0-F1
#
_cell.length_a   1.000
_cell.length_b   1.000
_cell.length_c   1.000
_cell.angle_alpha   90.00
_cell.angle_beta   90.00
_cell.angle_gamma   90.00
#
_symmetry.space_group_name_H-M   'P 1'
#
loop_
_entity.id
_entity.type
_entity.pdbx_description
1 polymer ?
#
loop_
_entity_poly.entity_id
_entity_poly.type
_entity_poly.pdbx_seq_one_letter_code
_entity_poly.pdbx_strand_id
1 'polypeptide(L)' 'MTEKEIEYKKALQGAAQLVKLYGDEFLPAFTRMEREIGALSEKSAAVARARAVVETMGL' A
#
# COMPACT_ATOMS: atom_id res chain seq x y z
N MET A 1 -5.35 3.77 9.81
CA MET A 1 -5.21 3.81 8.33
C MET A 1 -5.21 5.28 7.93
N THR A 2 -4.19 5.73 7.23
CA THR A 2 -4.03 7.11 6.79
C THR A 2 -4.93 7.41 5.59
N GLU A 3 -5.25 8.68 5.36
CA GLU A 3 -6.05 9.13 4.21
C GLU A 3 -5.41 8.71 2.87
N LYS A 4 -4.08 8.78 2.81
CA LYS A 4 -3.27 8.30 1.69
C LYS A 4 -3.44 6.79 1.45
N GLU A 5 -3.45 5.95 2.48
CA GLU A 5 -3.68 4.51 2.32
C GLU A 5 -5.09 4.19 1.77
N ILE A 6 -6.10 5.00 2.12
CA ILE A 6 -7.47 4.87 1.58
C ILE A 6 -7.48 5.21 0.08
N GLU A 7 -6.85 6.32 -0.31
CA GLU A 7 -6.77 6.73 -1.72
C GLU A 7 -6.06 5.68 -2.59
N TYR A 8 -4.91 5.18 -2.12
CA TYR A 8 -4.17 4.15 -2.84
C TYR A 8 -4.96 2.85 -2.97
N LYS A 9 -5.68 2.41 -1.92
CA LYS A 9 -6.56 1.23 -2.01
C LYS A 9 -7.69 1.41 -3.04
N LYS A 10 -8.30 2.60 -3.10
CA LYS A 10 -9.31 2.93 -4.12
C LYS A 10 -8.70 2.92 -5.53
N ALA A 11 -7.51 3.49 -5.70
CA ALA A 11 -6.79 3.48 -6.98
C ALA A 11 -6.45 2.05 -7.43
N LEU A 12 -6.02 1.18 -6.50
CA LEU A 12 -5.77 -0.24 -6.79
C LEU A 12 -7.04 -0.96 -7.24
N GLN A 13 -8.18 -0.71 -6.57
CA GLN A 13 -9.47 -1.27 -6.97
C GLN A 13 -9.87 -0.81 -8.38
N GLY A 14 -9.68 0.47 -8.70
CA GLY A 14 -9.91 0.99 -10.05
C GLY A 14 -9.02 0.31 -11.10
N ALA A 15 -7.72 0.17 -10.81
CA ALA A 15 -6.79 -0.53 -11.71
C ALA A 15 -7.18 -2.00 -11.92
N ALA A 16 -7.63 -2.70 -10.87
CA ALA A 16 -8.11 -4.08 -10.98
C ALA A 16 -9.37 -4.19 -11.84
N GLN A 17 -10.29 -3.23 -11.75
CA GLN A 17 -11.47 -3.17 -12.61
C GLN A 17 -11.08 -2.97 -14.08
N LEU A 18 -10.09 -2.12 -14.36
CA LEU A 18 -9.58 -1.91 -15.71
C LEU A 18 -8.94 -3.19 -16.27
N VAL A 19 -8.11 -3.90 -15.50
CA VAL A 19 -7.55 -5.20 -15.90
C VAL A 19 -8.66 -6.20 -16.22
N LYS A 20 -9.72 -6.25 -15.40
CA LYS A 20 -10.87 -7.13 -15.66
C LYS A 20 -11.61 -6.79 -16.96
N LEU A 21 -11.74 -5.51 -17.28
CA LEU A 21 -12.52 -5.03 -18.44
C LEU A 21 -11.73 -5.10 -19.74
N TYR A 22 -10.44 -4.81 -19.67
CA TYR A 22 -9.59 -4.52 -20.84
C TYR A 22 -8.38 -5.45 -20.95
N GLY A 23 -8.16 -6.31 -19.95
CA GLY A 23 -7.10 -7.31 -19.96
C GLY A 23 -5.71 -6.74 -19.68
N ASP A 24 -4.72 -7.39 -20.27
CA ASP A 24 -3.30 -7.24 -19.91
C ASP A 24 -2.73 -5.84 -20.13
N GLU A 25 -3.38 -5.00 -20.95
CA GLU A 25 -2.91 -3.63 -21.23
C GLU A 25 -2.88 -2.76 -19.97
N PHE A 26 -3.75 -3.05 -18.98
CA PHE A 26 -3.79 -2.33 -17.70
C PHE A 26 -3.05 -3.05 -16.56
N LEU A 27 -2.51 -4.25 -16.81
CA LEU A 27 -1.78 -5.02 -15.81
C LEU A 27 -0.58 -4.24 -15.24
N PRO A 28 0.22 -3.49 -16.05
CA PRO A 28 1.32 -2.70 -15.51
C PRO A 28 0.88 -1.62 -14.51
N ALA A 29 -0.28 -0.99 -14.74
CA ALA A 29 -0.83 0.01 -13.84
C ALA A 29 -1.25 -0.62 -12.50
N PHE A 30 -1.91 -1.78 -12.55
CA PHE A 30 -2.28 -2.54 -11.36
C PHE A 30 -1.05 -2.97 -10.55
N THR A 31 -0.05 -3.58 -11.20
CA THR A 31 1.19 -4.03 -10.52
C THR A 31 1.95 -2.88 -9.87
N ARG A 32 1.96 -1.69 -10.49
CA ARG A 32 2.59 -0.51 -9.89
C ARG A 32 1.85 -0.09 -8.61
N MET A 33 0.51 -0.08 -8.63
CA MET A 33 -0.29 0.27 -7.45
C MET A 33 -0.13 -0.75 -6.31
N GLU A 34 -0.05 -2.05 -6.61
CA GLU A 34 0.24 -3.08 -5.60
C GLU A 34 1.57 -2.84 -4.91
N ARG A 35 2.63 -2.53 -5.66
CA ARG A 35 3.96 -2.27 -5.09
C ARG A 35 3.97 -1.06 -4.16
N GLU A 36 3.30 0.03 -4.55
CA GLU A 36 3.22 1.24 -3.71
C GLU A 36 2.47 0.96 -2.39
N ILE A 37 1.38 0.18 -2.44
CA ILE A 37 0.64 -0.24 -1.23
C ILE A 37 1.49 -1.14 -0.34
N GLY A 38 2.23 -2.09 -0.93
CA GLY A 38 3.17 -2.94 -0.20
C GLY A 38 4.23 -2.10 0.51
N ALA A 39 4.87 -1.17 -0.20
CA ALA A 39 5.89 -0.28 0.37
C ALA A 39 5.35 0.64 1.48
N LEU A 40 4.12 1.15 1.34
CA LEU A 40 3.48 1.94 2.39
C LEU A 40 3.19 1.11 3.65
N SER A 41 2.70 -0.11 3.45
CA SER A 41 2.40 -1.04 4.56
C SER A 41 3.67 -1.49 5.29
N GLU A 42 4.74 -1.76 4.55
CA GLU A 42 6.04 -2.12 5.13
C GLU A 42 6.64 -0.96 5.94
N LYS A 43 6.55 0.28 5.43
CA LYS A 43 7.02 1.47 6.15
C LYS A 43 6.23 1.69 7.44
N SER A 44 4.90 1.59 7.40
CA SER A 44 4.09 1.78 8.60
C SER A 44 4.37 0.70 9.65
N ALA A 45 4.53 -0.56 9.22
CA ALA A 45 4.96 -1.66 10.09
C ALA A 45 6.37 -1.43 10.67
N ALA A 46 7.32 -0.95 9.88
CA ALA A 46 8.68 -0.65 10.35
C ALA A 46 8.69 0.48 11.39
N VAL A 47 7.91 1.54 11.18
CA VAL A 47 7.76 2.63 12.16
C VAL A 47 7.09 2.14 13.44
N ALA A 48 6.05 1.30 13.34
CA ALA A 48 5.39 0.71 14.50
C ALA A 48 6.36 -0.16 15.32
N ARG A 49 7.17 -0.99 14.64
CA ARG A 49 8.23 -1.77 15.30
C ARG A 49 9.27 -0.88 15.98
N ALA A 50 9.73 0.17 15.30
CA ALA A 50 10.70 1.10 15.88
C ALA A 50 10.15 1.82 17.12
N ARG A 51 8.89 2.25 17.08
CA ARG A 51 8.20 2.84 18.25
C ARG A 51 8.09 1.86 19.42
N ALA A 52 7.67 0.63 19.15
CA ALA A 52 7.58 -0.40 20.18
C ALA A 52 8.94 -0.67 20.84
N VAL A 53 10.03 -0.69 20.06
CA VAL A 53 11.39 -0.81 20.60
C VAL A 53 11.72 0.36 21.53
N VAL A 54 11.46 1.61 21.12
CA VAL A 54 11.67 2.80 21.96
C VAL A 54 10.87 2.72 23.26
N GLU A 55 9.58 2.36 23.20
CA GLU A 55 8.72 2.19 24.38
C GLU A 55 9.24 1.11 25.34
N THR A 56 9.72 -0.02 24.81
CA THR A 56 10.31 -1.09 25.64
C THR A 56 11.64 -0.70 26.29
N MET A 57 12.37 0.26 25.70
CA MET A 57 13.63 0.78 26.26
C MET A 57 13.41 1.90 27.29
N GLY A 58 12.17 2.35 27.49
CA GLY A 58 11.82 3.40 28.45
C GLY A 58 12.34 4.80 28.07
N LEU A 59 12.53 5.05 26.77
CA LEU A 59 12.94 6.33 26.20
C LEU A 59 11.76 7.17 25.74
#